data_AF-A0A951L5K8-F1
#
_entry.id   AF-A0A951L5K8-F1
#
_cell.length_a   1.000
_cell.length_b   1.000
_cell.length_c   1.000
_cell.angle_alpha   90.00
_cell.angle_beta   90.00
_cell.angle_gamma   90.00
#
_symmetry.space_group_name_H-M   'P 1'
#
loop_
_entity.id
_entity.type
_entity.pdbx_description
1 polymer ?
#
loop_
_entity_poly.entity_id
_entity_poly.type
_entity_poly.pdbx_seq_one_letter_code
_entity_poly.pdbx_strand_id
1 'polypeptide(L)' 'MAKKPYYDTTLLPDEDPDLTREVLETVGEAWLYAKNVWLAGRTPAELIGTRDEFQVRNLVRSIKGADLA' A
#
# COMPACT_ATOMS: atom_id res chain seq x y z
N MET A 1 -18.98 11.53 -20.15
CA MET A 1 -17.53 11.56 -19.87
C MET A 1 -17.30 10.84 -18.56
N ALA A 2 -16.74 9.62 -18.57
CA ALA A 2 -16.38 8.95 -17.33
C ALA A 2 -15.17 9.67 -16.73
N LYS A 3 -15.31 10.26 -15.54
CA LYS A 3 -14.17 10.75 -14.77
C LYS A 3 -13.28 9.54 -14.49
N LYS A 4 -12.09 9.48 -15.06
CA LYS A 4 -11.10 8.49 -14.65
C LYS A 4 -10.89 8.69 -13.14
N PRO A 5 -10.99 7.64 -12.30
CA PRO A 5 -10.64 7.78 -10.90
C PRO A 5 -9.20 8.30 -10.85
N TYR A 6 -9.02 9.44 -10.18
CA TYR A 6 -7.71 10.01 -9.94
C TYR A 6 -7.07 9.15 -8.85
N TYR A 7 -6.14 8.28 -9.24
CA TYR A 7 -5.35 7.52 -8.29
C TYR A 7 -4.26 8.46 -7.78
N ASP A 8 -4.42 8.95 -6.55
CA ASP A 8 -3.43 9.79 -5.92
C ASP A 8 -2.22 8.94 -5.53
N THR A 9 -1.18 8.99 -6.36
CA THR A 9 0.10 8.35 -6.13
C THR A 9 1.12 9.33 -5.54
N THR A 10 0.67 10.48 -5.03
CA THR A 10 1.54 11.46 -4.39
C THR A 10 2.18 10.82 -3.16
N LEU A 11 3.51 10.81 -3.14
CA LEU A 11 4.30 10.39 -2.00
C LEU A 11 4.29 11.50 -0.93
N LEU A 12 4.07 11.11 0.32
CA LEU A 12 4.31 11.94 1.49
C LEU A 12 5.83 12.01 1.77
N PRO A 13 6.31 13.02 2.52
CA PRO A 13 7.75 13.23 2.72
C PRO A 13 8.53 12.06 3.34
N ASP A 14 7.84 11.17 4.07
CA ASP A 14 8.39 10.01 4.79
C ASP A 14 8.11 8.67 4.08
N GLU A 15 7.55 8.70 2.88
CA GLU A 15 7.23 7.49 2.11
C GLU A 15 8.36 7.07 1.17
N ASP A 16 8.55 5.75 1.04
CA ASP A 16 9.50 5.20 0.08
C ASP A 16 8.81 5.08 -1.29
N PRO A 17 9.44 5.58 -2.38
CA PRO A 17 8.96 5.33 -3.74
C PRO A 17 8.89 3.83 -4.08
N ASP A 18 9.72 2.99 -3.45
CA ASP A 18 9.66 1.54 -3.51
C ASP A 18 8.72 1.00 -2.43
N LEU A 19 7.43 0.85 -2.78
CA LEU A 19 6.43 0.35 -1.85
C LEU A 19 6.72 -1.08 -1.38
N THR A 20 7.47 -1.88 -2.16
CA THR A 20 7.87 -3.22 -1.71
C THR A 20 8.80 -3.10 -0.51
N ARG A 21 9.81 -2.24 -0.60
CA ARG A 21 10.71 -1.96 0.52
C ARG A 21 9.96 -1.40 1.71
N GLU A 22 9.05 -0.44 1.47
CA GLU A 22 8.27 0.16 2.55
C GLU A 22 7.43 -0.87 3.31
N VAL A 23 6.82 -1.82 2.60
CA VAL A 23 6.07 -2.93 3.21
C VAL A 23 7.00 -3.85 3.99
N LEU A 24 8.17 -4.19 3.44
CA LEU A 24 9.16 -5.04 4.11
C LEU A 24 9.61 -4.42 5.43
N GLU A 25 9.85 -3.11 5.47
CA GLU A 25 10.30 -2.40 6.67
C GLU A 25 9.18 -2.17 7.69
N THR A 26 7.94 -1.97 7.24
CA THR A 26 6.82 -1.63 8.12
C THR A 26 6.12 -2.87 8.70
N VAL A 27 5.89 -3.88 7.87
CA VAL A 27 5.04 -5.04 8.23
C VAL A 27 5.77 -6.38 8.07
N GLY A 28 6.77 -6.44 7.19
CA GLY A 28 7.60 -7.62 6.95
C GLY A 28 7.21 -8.44 5.71
N GLU A 29 8.14 -9.29 5.28
CA GLU A 29 8.04 -10.07 4.04
C GLU A 29 6.83 -10.99 3.97
N ALA A 30 6.47 -11.64 5.08
CA ALA A 30 5.32 -12.55 5.10
C ALA A 30 4.02 -11.84 4.70
N TRP A 31 3.90 -10.54 4.98
CA TRP A 31 2.70 -9.77 4.67
C TRP A 31 2.56 -9.51 3.16
N LEU A 32 3.66 -9.38 2.41
CA LEU A 32 3.64 -9.20 0.94
C LEU A 32 2.86 -10.32 0.22
N TYR A 33 2.93 -11.52 0.77
CA TYR A 33 2.35 -12.72 0.18
C TYR A 33 1.09 -13.21 0.91
N ALA A 34 0.69 -12.54 2.00
CA ALA A 34 -0.54 -12.86 2.73
C ALA A 34 -1.75 -12.19 2.08
N LYS A 35 -2.85 -12.94 1.95
CA LYS A 35 -4.14 -12.37 1.53
C LYS A 35 -4.64 -11.41 2.60
N ASN A 36 -5.07 -10.23 2.18
CA ASN A 36 -5.53 -9.19 3.11
C ASN A 36 -6.99 -8.83 2.84
N VAL A 37 -7.82 -8.87 3.88
CA VAL A 37 -9.26 -8.56 3.79
C VAL A 37 -9.52 -7.11 3.34
N TRP A 38 -8.64 -6.18 3.74
CA TRP A 38 -8.70 -4.77 3.35
C TRP A 38 -8.28 -4.54 1.88
N LEU A 39 -7.63 -5.54 1.27
CA LEU A 39 -7.24 -5.57 -0.13
C LEU A 39 -8.15 -6.50 -0.95
N ALA A 40 -9.41 -6.66 -0.53
CA ALA A 40 -10.39 -7.56 -1.15
C ALA A 40 -9.91 -9.02 -1.31
N GLY A 41 -9.10 -9.49 -0.36
CA GLY A 41 -8.56 -10.85 -0.36
C GLY A 41 -7.35 -11.06 -1.27
N ARG A 42 -6.82 -9.99 -1.87
CA ARG A 42 -5.58 -10.00 -2.66
C ARG A 42 -4.36 -9.82 -1.77
N THR A 43 -3.19 -10.19 -2.29
CA THR A 43 -1.92 -9.93 -1.61
C THR A 43 -1.35 -8.57 -2.02
N PRO A 44 -0.55 -7.92 -1.17
CA PRO A 44 0.17 -6.71 -1.55
C PRO A 44 1.03 -6.88 -2.80
N ALA A 45 1.73 -8.02 -2.93
CA ALA A 45 2.55 -8.31 -4.11
C ALA A 45 1.73 -8.38 -5.42
N GLU A 46 0.45 -8.74 -5.37
CA GLU A 46 -0.44 -8.71 -6.53
C GLU A 46 -0.89 -7.29 -6.92
N LEU A 47 -0.78 -6.32 -6.00
CA LEU A 47 -1.26 -4.96 -6.18
C LEU A 47 -0.13 -3.96 -6.48
N ILE A 48 1.07 -4.17 -5.93
CA ILE A 48 2.25 -3.36 -6.21
C ILE A 48 2.59 -3.43 -7.71
N GLY A 49 2.91 -2.29 -8.32
CA GLY A 49 3.13 -2.13 -9.76
C GLY A 49 1.84 -2.11 -10.59
N THR A 50 0.66 -2.20 -9.96
CA THR A 50 -0.64 -2.10 -10.64
C THR A 50 -1.31 -0.76 -10.34
N ARG A 51 -2.43 -0.48 -11.02
CA ARG A 51 -3.27 0.70 -10.73
C ARG A 51 -3.80 0.75 -9.30
N ASP A 52 -3.83 -0.39 -8.61
CA ASP A 52 -4.41 -0.55 -7.28
C ASP A 52 -3.34 -0.47 -6.16
N GLU A 53 -2.08 -0.18 -6.51
CA GLU A 53 -0.96 -0.04 -5.56
C GLU A 53 -1.26 0.96 -4.43
N PHE A 54 -1.98 2.04 -4.73
CA PHE A 54 -2.37 3.06 -3.74
C PHE A 54 -3.16 2.48 -2.55
N GLN A 55 -3.86 1.36 -2.73
CA GLN A 55 -4.58 0.69 -1.64
C GLN A 55 -3.60 0.09 -0.63
N VAL A 56 -2.51 -0.50 -1.11
CA VAL A 56 -1.41 -1.00 -0.27
C VAL A 56 -0.75 0.16 0.46
N ARG A 57 -0.45 1.25 -0.26
CA ARG A 57 0.17 2.45 0.32
C ARG A 57 -0.68 3.05 1.43
N ASN A 58 -1.97 3.26 1.21
CA ASN A 58 -2.88 3.78 2.22
C ASN A 58 -3.00 2.87 3.46
N LEU A 59 -2.93 1.56 3.26
CA LEU A 59 -2.94 0.60 4.36
C LEU A 59 -1.64 0.68 5.18
N VAL A 60 -0.49 0.77 4.52
CA VAL A 60 0.82 0.99 5.17
C VAL A 60 0.83 2.31 5.94
N ARG A 61 0.33 3.40 5.37
CA ARG A 61 0.14 4.69 6.07
C ARG A 61 -0.68 4.54 7.33
N SER A 62 -1.79 3.80 7.25
CA SER A 62 -2.68 3.59 8.41
C SER A 62 -1.99 2.80 9.53
N ILE A 63 -1.12 1.86 9.18
CA ILE A 63 -0.32 1.09 10.16
C ILE A 63 0.74 2.00 10.81
N LYS A 64 1.51 2.76 10.02
CA LYS A 64 2.49 3.73 10.54
C LYS A 64 1.85 4.78 11.44
N GLY A 65 0.70 5.32 11.04
CA GLY A 65 -0.04 6.31 11.82
C GLY A 65 -0.64 5.77 13.11
N ALA A 66 -0.97 4.48 13.17
CA ALA A 66 -1.43 3.82 14.39
C ALA A 66 -0.30 3.56 15.39
N ASP A 67 0.96 3.49 14.93
CA ASP A 67 2.14 3.32 15.78
C ASP A 67 2.62 4.64 16.42
N LEU A 68 2.17 5.77 15.89
CA LEU A 68 2.51 7.13 16.36
C LEU A 68 1.47 7.74 17.32
N ALA A 69 0.42 6.99 17.69
CA ALA A 69 -0.68 7.43 18.55
C ALA A 69 -0.70 6.66 19.89
#